data_AF-A0A967P7V9-F1
#
_entry.id   AF-A0A967P7V9-F1
#
_cell.length_a   1.000
_cell.length_b   1.000
_cell.length_c   1.000
_cell.angle_alpha   90.00
_cell.angle_beta   90.00
_cell.angle_gamma   90.00
#
_symmetry.space_group_name_H-M   'P 1'
#
loop_
_entity.id
_entity.type
_entity.pdbx_description
1 polymer ?
#
loop_
_entity_poly.entity_id
_entity_poly.type
_entity_poly.pdbx_seq_one_letter_code
_entity_poly.pdbx_strand_id
1 'polypeptide(L)' 'MRHNGCPSLTLKESPSILRDDPVAHIESSCVGCGLCGEIAHAAVLCPSFYKVDVITNPSLLDKFSKRINNYLISLIN' A
#
# COMPACT_ATOMS: atom_id res chain seq x y z
N MET A 1 -24.10 2.59 -5.37
CA MET A 1 -23.49 3.08 -4.11
C MET A 1 -22.16 3.71 -4.50
N ARG A 2 -21.90 4.97 -4.14
CA ARG A 2 -20.62 5.64 -4.46
C ARG A 2 -19.61 5.23 -3.38
N HIS A 3 -18.60 4.45 -3.74
CA HIS A 3 -17.59 4.02 -2.77
C HIS A 3 -16.72 5.22 -2.41
N ASN A 4 -16.64 5.52 -1.11
CA ASN A 4 -15.85 6.61 -0.56
C ASN A 4 -16.11 8.00 -1.17
N GLY A 5 -17.30 8.26 -1.73
CA GLY A 5 -17.68 9.55 -2.32
C GLY A 5 -17.24 9.78 -3.78
N CYS A 6 -16.42 8.90 -4.36
CA CYS A 6 -15.92 9.08 -5.73
C CYS A 6 -17.01 8.66 -6.73
N PRO A 7 -17.37 9.52 -7.73
CA PRO A 7 -18.38 9.18 -8.72
C PRO A 7 -18.07 7.91 -9.51
N SER A 8 -16.78 7.67 -9.74
CA SER A 8 -16.29 6.68 -10.71
C SER A 8 -15.57 5.52 -10.04
N LEU A 9 -15.62 5.40 -8.71
CA LEU A 9 -15.03 4.30 -7.95
C LEU A 9 -16.09 3.22 -7.70
N THR A 10 -15.81 2.01 -8.19
CA THR A 10 -16.68 0.83 -8.06
C THR A 10 -15.87 -0.40 -7.62
N LEU A 11 -16.54 -1.54 -7.45
CA LEU A 11 -15.93 -2.83 -7.16
C LEU A 11 -16.11 -3.77 -8.36
N LYS A 12 -15.05 -4.49 -8.72
CA LYS A 12 -15.04 -5.53 -9.77
C LYS A 12 -14.60 -6.86 -9.17
N GLU A 13 -15.01 -7.95 -9.78
CA GLU A 13 -14.51 -9.29 -9.42
C GLU A 13 -12.99 -9.35 -9.50
N SER A 14 -12.41 -10.09 -8.57
CA SER A 14 -10.98 -10.33 -8.49
C SER A 14 -10.52 -11.16 -9.69
N PRO A 15 -9.47 -10.74 -10.41
CA PRO A 15 -8.91 -11.52 -11.52
C PRO A 15 -8.12 -12.74 -11.02
N SER A 16 -7.87 -12.88 -9.72
CA SER A 16 -7.07 -13.97 -9.15
C SER A 16 -7.96 -15.00 -8.46
N ILE A 17 -7.82 -16.27 -8.84
CA ILE A 17 -8.48 -17.42 -8.19
C ILE A 17 -8.10 -17.64 -6.71
N LEU A 18 -7.06 -16.96 -6.23
CA LEU A 18 -6.59 -17.06 -4.84
C LEU A 18 -7.20 -16.00 -3.92
N ARG A 19 -8.00 -15.07 -4.47
CA ARG A 19 -8.52 -13.93 -3.71
C ARG A 19 -9.99 -13.74 -4.03
N ASP A 20 -10.84 -14.05 -3.06
CA ASP A 20 -12.30 -13.97 -3.17
C ASP A 20 -12.83 -12.53 -3.05
N ASP A 21 -12.07 -11.65 -2.39
CA ASP A 21 -12.48 -10.27 -2.17
C ASP A 21 -12.51 -9.46 -3.48
N PRO A 22 -13.57 -8.66 -3.72
CA PRO A 22 -13.63 -7.80 -4.89
C PRO A 22 -12.54 -6.72 -4.86
N VAL A 23 -12.16 -6.26 -6.04
CA VAL A 23 -11.09 -5.27 -6.24
C VAL A 23 -11.69 -3.92 -6.60
N ALA A 24 -11.17 -2.85 -6.00
CA ALA A 24 -11.53 -1.49 -6.36
C ALA A 24 -11.14 -1.20 -7.82
N HIS A 25 -12.09 -0.70 -8.60
CA HIS A 25 -11.94 -0.39 -10.02
C HIS A 25 -12.41 1.04 -10.30
N ILE A 26 -11.66 1.74 -11.15
CA ILE A 26 -11.99 3.10 -11.58
C ILE A 26 -12.63 3.01 -12.96
N GLU A 27 -13.86 3.48 -13.07
CA GLU A 27 -14.61 3.50 -14.32
C GLU A 27 -14.06 4.56 -15.29
N SER A 28 -14.26 4.33 -16.58
CA SER A 28 -13.88 5.25 -17.67
C SER A 28 -14.48 6.67 -17.54
N SER A 29 -15.52 6.86 -16.73
CA SER A 29 -16.09 8.15 -16.39
C SER A 29 -15.25 8.96 -15.38
N CYS A 30 -13.98 8.63 -15.15
CA CYS A 30 -13.13 9.33 -14.20
C CYS A 30 -12.82 10.76 -14.67
N VAL A 31 -13.24 11.75 -13.88
CA VAL A 31 -13.01 13.19 -14.14
C VAL A 31 -11.81 13.75 -13.38
N GLY A 32 -11.02 12.91 -12.70
CA GLY A 32 -9.83 13.35 -11.98
C GLY A 32 -10.11 14.10 -10.66
N CYS A 33 -11.16 13.73 -9.93
CA CYS A 33 -11.54 14.40 -8.67
C CYS A 33 -10.55 14.21 -7.48
N GLY A 34 -9.49 13.42 -7.62
CA GLY A 34 -8.43 13.25 -6.60
C GLY A 34 -8.79 12.35 -5.39
N LEU A 35 -10.06 12.07 -5.16
CA LEU A 35 -10.54 11.44 -3.92
C LEU A 35 -9.93 10.07 -3.62
N CYS A 36 -9.75 9.20 -4.62
CA CYS A 36 -9.11 7.89 -4.41
C CYS A 36 -7.65 8.01 -3.94
N GLY A 37 -6.93 9.03 -4.38
CA GLY A 37 -5.57 9.32 -3.93
C GLY A 37 -5.55 9.86 -2.50
N GLU A 38 -6.46 10.78 -2.17
CA GLU A 38 -6.59 11.33 -0.81
C GLU A 38 -6.94 10.26 0.21
N ILE A 39 -7.87 9.35 -0.12
CA ILE A 39 -8.24 8.23 0.75
C ILE A 39 -7.09 7.24 0.90
N ALA A 40 -6.40 6.91 -0.20
CA ALA A 40 -5.24 6.02 -0.14
C ALA A 40 -4.11 6.62 0.71
N HIS A 41 -3.97 7.94 0.70
CA HIS A 41 -3.03 8.65 1.56
C HIS A 41 -3.47 8.65 3.03
N ALA A 42 -4.73 9.00 3.31
CA ALA A 42 -5.27 9.01 4.67
C ALA A 42 -5.25 7.62 5.34
N ALA A 43 -5.47 6.56 4.56
CA ALA A 43 -5.41 5.18 5.02
C ALA A 43 -3.98 4.60 5.07
N VAL A 44 -2.95 5.38 4.70
CA VAL A 44 -1.54 4.94 4.64
C VAL A 44 -1.35 3.72 3.72
N LEU A 45 -2.20 3.58 2.70
CA LEU A 45 -2.18 2.48 1.73
C LEU A 45 -1.28 2.78 0.52
N CYS A 46 -0.92 4.04 0.30
CA CYS A 46 -0.08 4.42 -0.84
C CYS A 46 1.38 3.99 -0.57
N PRO A 47 1.92 2.99 -1.31
CA PRO A 47 3.25 2.44 -1.05
C PRO A 47 4.37 3.45 -1.28
N SER A 48 4.09 4.56 -1.97
CA SER A 48 5.04 5.66 -2.19
C SER A 48 5.48 6.38 -0.90
N PHE A 49 4.74 6.24 0.22
CA PHE A 49 5.11 6.87 1.49
C PHE A 49 6.05 6.02 2.35
N TYR A 50 6.24 4.73 2.05
CA TYR A 50 7.21 3.88 2.74
C TYR A 50 8.31 3.46 1.77
N LYS A 51 9.54 3.90 2.05
CA LYS A 51 10.71 3.52 1.26
C LYS A 51 11.26 2.20 1.78
N VAL A 52 11.25 1.17 0.93
CA VAL A 52 11.92 -0.11 1.18
C VAL A 52 13.12 -0.22 0.26
N ASP A 53 14.31 -0.22 0.84
CA ASP A 53 15.54 -0.51 0.11
C ASP A 53 15.87 -2.00 0.22
N VAL A 54 16.00 -2.68 -0.93
CA VAL A 54 16.41 -4.09 -0.99
C VAL A 54 17.91 -4.15 -1.27
N ILE A 55 18.70 -4.48 -0.25
CA ILE A 55 20.16 -4.58 -0.36
C ILE A 55 20.54 -6.01 -0.75
N THR A 56 21.30 -6.16 -1.84
CA THR A 56 21.90 -7.43 -2.26
C THR A 56 23.39 -7.43 -1.92
N ASN A 57 23.89 -8.51 -1.31
CA ASN A 57 25.23 -8.64 -0.73
C ASN A 57 25.56 -7.64 0.42
N PRO A 58 24.97 -7.82 1.61
CA PRO A 58 25.14 -6.89 2.73
C PRO A 58 26.55 -6.92 3.32
N SER A 59 27.11 -5.74 3.60
CA SER A 59 28.35 -5.57 4.33
C SER A 59 28.20 -5.93 5.82
N LEU A 60 29.31 -6.03 6.55
CA LEU A 60 29.28 -6.29 8.00
C LEU A 60 28.53 -5.18 8.77
N LEU A 61 28.63 -3.93 8.31
CA LEU A 61 27.95 -2.78 8.92
C LEU A 61 26.43 -2.84 8.68
N ASP A 62 26.00 -3.28 7.50
CA ASP A 62 24.57 -3.48 7.18
C ASP A 62 23.96 -4.55 8.09
N LYS A 63 24.69 -5.66 8.28
CA LYS A 63 24.27 -6.75 9.18
C LYS A 63 24.18 -6.30 10.64
N PHE A 64 25.12 -5.49 11.10
CA PHE A 64 25.10 -4.96 12.46
C PHE A 64 23.93 -3.99 12.68
N SER A 65 23.73 -3.05 11.75
CA SER A 65 22.61 -2.10 11.77
C SER A 65 21.26 -2.82 11.76
N LYS A 66 21.14 -3.88 10.96
CA LYS A 66 19.93 -4.72 10.93
C LYS A 66 19.65 -5.39 12.28
N ARG A 67 20.69 -5.85 12.97
CA ARG A 67 20.58 -6.51 14.28
C ARG A 67 20.12 -5.53 15.38
N ILE A 68 20.63 -4.29 15.37
CA ILE A 68 20.16 -3.23 16.26
C ILE A 68 18.70 -2.87 15.94
N ASN A 69 18.38 -2.67 14.66
CA ASN A 69 17.04 -2.28 14.24
C ASN A 69 15.99 -3.33 14.66
N ASN A 70 16.29 -4.62 14.44
CA ASN A 70 15.42 -5.71 14.89
C ASN A 70 15.27 -5.76 16.44
N TYR A 71 16.33 -5.48 17.20
CA TYR A 71 16.26 -5.40 18.66
C TYR A 71 15.37 -4.24 19.12
N LEU A 72 15.51 -3.06 18.52
CA LEU A 72 14.68 -1.89 18.84
C LEU A 72 13.21 -2.12 18.50
N ILE A 73 12.91 -2.71 17.34
CA ILE A 73 11.52 -3.05 16.98
C ILE A 73 10.92 -4.04 17.99
N SER A 74 11.71 -5.01 18.46
CA SER A 74 11.26 -5.98 19.48
C SER A 74 10.97 -5.35 20.84
N LEU A 75 11.44 -4.14 21.12
CA LEU A 75 11.13 -3.43 22.37
C LEU A 75 9.83 -2.64 22.30
N ILE A 76 9.30 -2.40 21.10
CA ILE A 76 8.10 -1.58 20.85
C ILE A 76 6.87 -2.46 20.57
N ASN A 77 7.07 -3.78 20.38
CA ASN A 77 6.01 -4.77 20.14
C ASN A 77 5.77 -5.65 21.36
#